data_AF-A0A9D4UNS0-F1
#
_entry.id   AF-A0A9D4UNS0-F1
#
_cell.length_a   1.000
_cell.length_b   1.000
_cell.length_c   1.000
_cell.angle_alpha   90.00
_cell.angle_beta   90.00
_cell.angle_gamma   90.00
#
_symmetry.space_group_name_H-M   'P 1'
#
loop_
_entity.id
_entity.type
_entity.pdbx_description
1 polymer ?
#
loop_
_entity_poly.entity_id
_entity_poly.type
_entity_poly.pdbx_seq_one_letter_code
_entity_poly.pdbx_strand_id
1 'polypeptide(L)'
;MAELESSSTRARKVLMGTCGWSDQTLLKCGKFYPASVRSAEDRLRHYSTHFPCVEVDTSTYAIPSIASVKGWLRSVPKGFFFHFKAFGFFCSKSCSLTSLPVHMRGKVSATCPGKDHIHLNDLSVSIRDELWQSFNKVLHVARDAGNLGVVVFQFHLSFKPTKENQAHVEWCRENLDACFSMAAEFRCRDWVKDERLISTTKWLISCGITLVAADELQHETFQKDREQTGLPQGQSKVILPVAWALTNPDFMYVRVHRREGCQRLLSETELLCWATRLLAELPKELKGPIYFMWGTDWEDQPIVNAKGLNAKLADMAFDWKAVQQLTAPKSVLETYFLSLVSKSEEGTGVVSKHACGTERSNLRNDERLSCCQTTEDPVMAIMASNKKHREDASALLSSAKKPKCAGKQKPISCTRKTSSSITAYFGRS
;
A
#
# COMPACT_ATOMS: atom_id res chain seq x y z
N MET A 1 6.62 -9.96 -25.16
CA MET A 1 6.63 -8.52 -24.79
C MET A 1 5.28 -8.08 -24.24
N ALA A 2 4.15 -8.31 -24.91
CA ALA A 2 2.80 -8.06 -24.37
C ALA A 2 2.39 -9.01 -23.20
N GLU A 3 2.93 -10.23 -23.14
CA GLU A 3 2.66 -11.18 -22.04
C GLU A 3 3.20 -10.75 -20.67
N LEU A 4 4.22 -9.88 -20.61
CA LEU A 4 4.79 -9.38 -19.35
C LEU A 4 4.07 -8.14 -18.79
N GLU A 5 3.33 -7.44 -19.64
CA GLU A 5 2.41 -6.36 -19.24
C GLU A 5 1.05 -6.89 -18.77
N SER A 6 0.76 -8.15 -19.08
CA SER A 6 -0.44 -8.85 -18.67
C SER A 6 -0.60 -8.82 -17.15
N SER A 7 -1.78 -8.41 -16.69
CA SER A 7 -2.24 -8.60 -15.30
C SER A 7 -2.09 -10.05 -14.81
N SER A 8 -1.93 -11.05 -15.70
CA SER A 8 -1.83 -12.46 -15.33
C SER A 8 -0.50 -12.85 -14.66
N THR A 9 0.63 -12.19 -14.99
CA THR A 9 1.94 -12.56 -14.41
C THR A 9 2.06 -12.14 -12.95
N ARG A 10 1.33 -11.09 -12.54
CA ARG A 10 1.25 -10.58 -11.17
C ARG A 10 0.06 -11.11 -10.39
N ALA A 11 -0.84 -11.84 -11.04
CA ALA A 11 -2.06 -12.35 -10.43
C ALA A 11 -1.72 -13.18 -9.19
N ARG A 12 -2.26 -12.75 -8.04
CA ARG A 12 -2.09 -13.39 -6.73
C ARG A 12 -0.63 -13.55 -6.28
N LYS A 13 0.31 -12.79 -6.87
CA LYS A 13 1.71 -12.73 -6.42
C LYS A 13 1.89 -11.64 -5.37
N VAL A 14 2.86 -11.83 -4.49
CA VAL A 14 3.26 -10.84 -3.48
C VAL A 14 4.35 -9.95 -4.05
N LEU A 15 4.00 -8.68 -4.27
CA LEU A 15 4.93 -7.63 -4.69
C LEU A 15 5.33 -6.85 -3.46
N MET A 16 6.59 -7.01 -3.05
CA MET A 16 7.10 -6.32 -1.87
C MET A 16 7.72 -4.98 -2.24
N GLY A 17 7.59 -4.02 -1.32
CA GLY A 17 8.29 -2.75 -1.38
C GLY A 17 8.47 -2.18 0.02
N THR A 18 9.10 -1.02 0.13
CA THR A 18 9.31 -0.31 1.40
C THR A 18 8.54 1.02 1.41
N CYS A 19 8.32 1.59 2.59
CA CYS A 19 7.70 2.90 2.75
C CYS A 19 8.74 4.04 2.61
N GLY A 20 9.30 4.14 1.40
CA GLY A 20 10.36 5.06 1.05
C GLY A 20 11.69 4.36 0.79
N TRP A 21 12.62 5.08 0.15
CA TRP A 21 13.92 4.53 -0.28
C TRP A 21 15.11 5.40 0.16
N SER A 22 14.85 6.54 0.80
CA SER A 22 15.89 7.54 1.08
C SER A 22 15.86 8.05 2.52
N ASP A 23 15.35 7.23 3.46
CA ASP A 23 15.41 7.57 4.88
C ASP A 23 16.86 7.70 5.36
N GLN A 24 17.11 8.65 6.27
CA GLN A 24 18.46 8.96 6.73
C GLN A 24 19.16 7.78 7.41
N THR A 25 18.43 6.95 8.14
CA THR A 25 19.03 5.79 8.82
C THR A 25 19.46 4.72 7.81
N LEU A 26 18.65 4.47 6.78
CA LEU A 26 18.99 3.58 5.66
C LEU A 26 20.22 4.09 4.88
N LEU A 27 20.31 5.39 4.65
CA LEU A 27 21.45 5.99 3.94
C LEU A 27 22.74 5.91 4.77
N LYS A 28 22.66 6.11 6.09
CA LYS A 28 23.82 6.14 6.97
C LYS A 28 24.34 4.75 7.35
N CYS A 29 23.48 3.72 7.34
CA CYS A 29 23.89 2.38 7.78
C CYS A 29 24.90 1.70 6.84
N GLY A 30 24.95 2.09 5.55
CA GLY A 30 25.89 1.55 4.57
C GLY A 30 25.67 0.08 4.18
N LYS A 31 24.56 -0.54 4.62
CA LYS A 31 24.28 -1.97 4.41
C LYS A 31 23.54 -2.27 3.11
N PHE A 32 22.77 -1.30 2.60
CA PHE A 32 21.97 -1.47 1.39
C PHE A 32 22.57 -0.77 0.17
N TYR A 33 22.94 0.51 0.31
CA TYR A 33 23.50 1.29 -0.80
C TYR A 33 25.02 1.15 -0.88
N PRO A 34 25.58 0.74 -2.03
CA PRO A 34 27.03 0.76 -2.26
C PRO A 34 27.61 2.18 -2.15
N ALA A 35 28.89 2.29 -1.80
CA ALA A 35 29.59 3.58 -1.66
C ALA A 35 29.63 4.44 -2.95
N SER A 36 29.42 3.81 -4.12
CA SER A 36 29.30 4.50 -5.41
C SER A 36 27.95 5.22 -5.59
N VAL A 37 26.92 4.84 -4.86
CA VAL A 37 25.57 5.39 -4.96
C VAL A 37 25.47 6.67 -4.12
N ARG A 38 25.58 7.82 -4.78
CA ARG A 38 25.72 9.13 -4.10
C ARG A 38 24.52 10.06 -4.30
N SER A 39 23.92 10.07 -5.48
CA SER A 39 22.79 10.95 -5.78
C SER A 39 21.43 10.34 -5.40
N ALA A 40 20.39 11.18 -5.29
CA ALA A 40 19.02 10.72 -5.06
C ALA A 40 18.50 9.83 -6.19
N GLU A 41 18.90 10.13 -7.44
CA GLU A 41 18.57 9.34 -8.61
C GLU A 41 19.28 7.97 -8.57
N ASP A 42 20.58 7.92 -8.26
CA ASP A 42 21.32 6.66 -8.15
C ASP A 42 20.74 5.75 -7.07
N ARG A 43 20.29 6.34 -5.95
CA ARG A 43 19.63 5.59 -4.87
C ARG A 43 18.36 4.94 -5.35
N LEU A 44 17.49 5.68 -6.04
CA LEU A 44 16.26 5.11 -6.58
C LEU A 44 16.54 4.06 -7.67
N ARG A 45 17.54 4.31 -8.52
CA ARG A 45 17.99 3.36 -9.55
C ARG A 45 18.44 2.05 -8.91
N HIS A 46 19.30 2.12 -7.89
CA HIS A 46 19.76 0.96 -7.12
C HIS A 46 18.62 0.26 -6.37
N TYR A 47 17.72 1.03 -5.74
CA TYR A 47 16.55 0.49 -5.06
C TYR A 47 15.68 -0.33 -6.02
N SER A 48 15.44 0.20 -7.22
CA SER A 48 14.59 -0.43 -8.22
C SER A 48 15.14 -1.75 -8.77
N THR A 49 16.41 -2.09 -8.55
CA THR A 49 16.95 -3.42 -8.87
C THR A 49 16.60 -4.49 -7.84
N HIS A 50 16.05 -4.10 -6.68
CA HIS A 50 15.73 -4.99 -5.58
C HIS A 50 14.23 -5.19 -5.39
N PHE A 51 13.45 -4.13 -5.62
CA PHE A 51 12.00 -4.16 -5.40
C PHE A 51 11.23 -3.72 -6.66
N PRO A 52 10.07 -4.33 -6.95
CA PRO A 52 9.20 -3.93 -8.06
C PRO A 52 8.38 -2.67 -7.76
N CYS A 53 8.32 -2.22 -6.51
CA CYS A 53 7.54 -1.06 -6.12
C CYS A 53 8.07 -0.37 -4.87
N VAL A 54 7.60 0.87 -4.66
CA VAL A 54 7.88 1.65 -3.44
C VAL A 54 6.69 2.53 -3.08
N GLU A 55 6.49 2.79 -1.79
CA GLU A 55 5.55 3.81 -1.32
C GLU A 55 6.27 5.17 -1.16
N VAL A 56 5.72 6.21 -1.78
CA VAL A 56 6.27 7.57 -1.80
C VAL A 56 5.74 8.33 -0.59
N ASP A 57 6.37 8.15 0.57
CA ASP A 57 5.92 8.80 1.80
C ASP A 57 6.13 10.31 1.79
N THR A 58 7.09 10.85 1.01
CA THR A 58 7.32 12.30 0.91
C THR A 58 6.08 13.08 0.48
N SER A 59 5.20 12.45 -0.32
CA SER A 59 3.94 13.03 -0.76
C SER A 59 2.94 13.32 0.37
N THR A 60 3.11 12.69 1.54
CA THR A 60 2.30 13.01 2.73
C THR A 60 2.60 14.38 3.32
N TYR A 61 3.83 14.88 3.16
CA TYR A 61 4.29 16.13 3.76
C TYR A 61 4.11 17.32 2.82
N ALA A 62 4.21 17.08 1.51
CA ALA A 62 3.98 18.07 0.48
C ALA A 62 3.61 17.38 -0.84
N ILE A 63 2.77 18.02 -1.65
CA ILE A 63 2.51 17.55 -3.03
C ILE A 63 3.83 17.65 -3.82
N PRO A 64 4.37 16.54 -4.36
CA PRO A 64 5.65 16.58 -5.04
C PRO A 64 5.55 17.33 -6.36
N SER A 65 6.65 17.94 -6.79
CA SER A 65 6.67 18.64 -8.08
C SER A 65 6.62 17.64 -9.24
N ILE A 66 6.01 18.06 -10.36
CA ILE A 66 6.01 17.27 -11.60
C ILE A 66 7.45 16.95 -12.05
N ALA A 67 8.38 17.89 -11.88
CA ALA A 67 9.79 17.69 -12.23
C ALA A 67 10.42 16.57 -11.39
N SER A 68 10.11 16.51 -10.09
CA SER A 68 10.57 15.44 -9.18
C SER A 68 10.03 14.09 -9.63
N VAL A 69 8.73 13.98 -9.90
CA VAL A 69 8.12 12.72 -10.37
C VAL A 69 8.71 12.28 -11.71
N LYS A 70 8.86 13.19 -12.67
CA LYS A 70 9.53 12.90 -13.94
C LYS A 70 10.98 12.43 -13.74
N GLY A 71 11.69 12.99 -12.76
CA GLY A 71 13.00 12.52 -12.33
C GLY A 71 12.97 11.07 -11.88
N TRP A 72 12.07 10.74 -10.95
CA TRP A 72 11.91 9.38 -10.44
C TRP A 72 11.57 8.37 -11.54
N LEU A 73 10.70 8.73 -12.48
CA LEU A 73 10.34 7.88 -13.63
C LEU A 73 11.55 7.53 -14.50
N ARG A 74 12.52 8.44 -14.68
CA ARG A 74 13.76 8.16 -15.43
C ARG A 74 14.75 7.27 -14.66
N SER A 75 14.57 7.15 -13.34
CA SER A 75 15.47 6.38 -12.48
C SER A 75 15.06 4.91 -12.36
N VAL A 76 13.85 4.53 -12.79
CA VAL A 76 13.31 3.17 -12.60
C VAL A 76 13.06 2.46 -13.93
N PRO A 77 13.13 1.12 -13.98
CA PRO A 77 12.80 0.36 -15.18
C PRO A 77 11.28 0.35 -15.42
N LYS A 78 10.89 -0.06 -16.63
CA LYS A 78 9.50 -0.31 -16.98
C LYS A 78 8.88 -1.37 -16.07
N GLY A 79 7.62 -1.17 -15.69
CA GLY A 79 6.89 -2.09 -14.81
C GLY A 79 7.13 -1.88 -13.31
N PHE A 80 8.01 -0.95 -12.92
CA PHE A 80 8.17 -0.53 -11.53
C PHE A 80 6.99 0.36 -11.09
N PHE A 81 6.44 0.15 -9.89
CA PHE A 81 5.31 0.93 -9.38
C PHE A 81 5.68 1.89 -8.26
N PHE A 82 5.17 3.12 -8.37
CA PHE A 82 5.10 4.07 -7.27
C PHE A 82 3.70 4.03 -6.65
N HIS A 83 3.61 3.69 -5.38
CA HIS A 83 2.42 3.89 -4.57
C HIS A 83 2.53 5.27 -3.90
N PHE A 84 1.58 6.16 -4.10
CA PHE A 84 1.65 7.50 -3.53
C PHE A 84 0.87 7.56 -2.23
N LYS A 85 1.47 8.09 -1.17
CA LYS A 85 0.70 8.47 0.01
C LYS A 85 -0.12 9.72 -0.32
N ALA A 86 -1.35 9.79 0.16
CA ALA A 86 -2.15 10.99 -0.01
C ALA A 86 -1.46 12.18 0.68
N PHE A 87 -1.63 13.39 0.12
CA PHE A 87 -1.18 14.58 0.81
C PHE A 87 -1.85 14.66 2.18
N GLY A 88 -1.04 14.72 3.24
CA GLY A 88 -1.48 14.44 4.61
C GLY A 88 -2.62 15.33 5.07
N PHE A 89 -2.68 16.56 4.55
CA PHE A 89 -3.78 17.51 4.76
C PHE A 89 -5.17 16.92 4.48
N PHE A 90 -5.31 16.09 3.45
CA PHE A 90 -6.58 15.44 3.12
C PHE A 90 -7.00 14.41 4.17
N CYS A 91 -6.07 13.78 4.87
CA CYS A 91 -6.36 12.77 5.90
C CYS A 91 -6.48 13.38 7.30
N SER A 92 -5.61 14.32 7.67
CA SER A 92 -5.59 14.98 8.98
C SER A 92 -6.58 16.14 9.11
N LYS A 93 -7.19 16.58 7.99
CA LYS A 93 -8.02 17.79 7.89
C LYS A 93 -7.31 19.07 8.33
N SER A 94 -5.98 19.05 8.45
CA SER A 94 -5.17 20.23 8.81
C SER A 94 -3.68 20.04 8.54
N CYS A 95 -2.95 21.12 8.27
CA CYS A 95 -1.50 21.10 8.08
C CYS A 95 -0.88 22.47 8.39
N SER A 96 0.45 22.53 8.51
CA SER A 96 1.16 23.81 8.49
C SER A 96 0.97 24.50 7.13
N LEU A 97 0.87 25.83 7.14
CA LEU A 97 0.86 26.67 5.93
C LEU A 97 2.06 26.37 5.02
N THR A 98 3.21 26.03 5.60
CA THR A 98 4.44 25.69 4.85
C THR A 98 4.34 24.38 4.07
N SER A 99 3.45 23.46 4.45
CA SER A 99 3.18 22.21 3.73
C SER A 99 2.37 22.42 2.45
N LEU A 100 1.66 23.55 2.32
CA LEU A 100 0.89 23.86 1.12
C LEU A 100 1.81 24.23 -0.06
N PRO A 101 1.38 23.97 -1.32
CA PRO A 101 2.10 24.42 -2.49
C PRO A 101 2.36 25.94 -2.45
N VAL A 102 3.56 26.36 -2.85
CA VAL A 102 4.04 27.76 -2.71
C VAL A 102 3.05 28.78 -3.26
N HIS A 103 2.49 28.52 -4.45
CA HIS A 103 1.53 29.40 -5.12
C HIS A 103 0.19 29.53 -4.36
N MET A 104 -0.11 28.63 -3.43
CA MET A 104 -1.33 28.65 -2.63
C MET A 104 -1.14 29.35 -1.29
N ARG A 105 0.09 29.41 -0.76
CA ARG A 105 0.36 29.99 0.56
C ARG A 105 -0.13 31.43 0.65
N GLY A 106 0.17 32.26 -0.36
CA GLY A 106 -0.29 33.66 -0.41
C GLY A 106 -1.82 33.79 -0.46
N LYS A 107 -2.49 32.93 -1.24
CA LYS A 107 -3.97 32.89 -1.33
C LYS A 107 -4.58 32.53 0.03
N VAL A 108 -4.04 31.53 0.72
CA VAL A 108 -4.52 31.07 2.02
C VAL A 108 -4.24 32.10 3.11
N SER A 109 -3.05 32.71 3.13
CA SER A 109 -2.72 33.77 4.08
C SER A 109 -3.62 35.00 3.94
N ALA A 110 -4.07 35.32 2.72
CA ALA A 110 -5.01 36.41 2.50
C ALA A 110 -6.41 36.10 3.06
N THR A 111 -6.87 34.85 2.96
CA THR A 111 -8.19 34.43 3.48
C THR A 111 -8.18 34.10 4.98
N CYS A 112 -7.03 33.73 5.52
CA CYS A 112 -6.85 33.30 6.90
C CYS A 112 -5.62 33.98 7.53
N PRO A 113 -5.65 35.33 7.71
CA PRO A 113 -4.48 36.08 8.16
C PRO A 113 -4.02 35.64 9.55
N GLY A 114 -2.69 35.51 9.72
CA GLY A 114 -2.05 35.15 10.99
C GLY A 114 -2.14 33.68 11.41
N LYS A 115 -2.71 32.79 10.57
CA LYS A 115 -2.74 31.34 10.84
C LYS A 115 -1.55 30.62 10.20
N ASP A 116 -0.72 30.01 11.04
CA ASP A 116 0.37 29.11 10.59
C ASP A 116 -0.06 27.65 10.47
N HIS A 117 -1.16 27.28 11.14
CA HIS A 117 -1.80 25.97 11.06
C HIS A 117 -3.19 26.11 10.47
N ILE A 118 -3.41 25.45 9.34
CA ILE A 118 -4.58 25.62 8.49
C ILE A 118 -5.47 24.39 8.62
N HIS A 119 -6.76 24.60 8.91
CA HIS A 119 -7.76 23.53 8.91
C HIS A 119 -8.51 23.48 7.57
N LEU A 120 -9.01 22.31 7.19
CA LEU A 120 -9.76 22.11 5.95
C LEU A 120 -10.97 23.05 5.84
N ASN A 121 -11.65 23.28 6.97
CA ASN A 121 -12.82 24.17 7.04
C ASN A 121 -12.47 25.66 6.97
N ASP A 122 -11.20 26.03 7.16
CA ASP A 122 -10.73 27.41 6.96
C ASP A 122 -10.66 27.77 5.46
N LEU A 123 -10.52 26.76 4.59
CA LEU A 123 -10.29 26.98 3.17
C LEU A 123 -11.60 27.15 2.40
N SER A 124 -11.62 28.07 1.43
CA SER A 124 -12.70 28.16 0.46
C SER A 124 -12.77 26.90 -0.41
N VAL A 125 -13.93 26.64 -1.01
CA VAL A 125 -14.12 25.50 -1.94
C VAL A 125 -13.11 25.56 -3.08
N SER A 126 -12.91 26.74 -3.69
CA SER A 126 -11.95 26.92 -4.78
C SER A 126 -10.50 26.56 -4.40
N ILE A 127 -10.06 26.88 -3.17
CA ILE A 127 -8.72 26.51 -2.70
C ILE A 127 -8.62 24.99 -2.49
N ARG A 128 -9.67 24.36 -1.94
CA ARG A 128 -9.71 22.91 -1.79
C ARG A 128 -9.64 22.20 -3.14
N ASP A 129 -10.37 22.71 -4.13
CA ASP A 129 -10.37 22.17 -5.50
C ASP A 129 -8.99 22.30 -6.16
N GLU A 130 -8.32 23.45 -6.00
CA GLU A 130 -6.98 23.69 -6.56
C GLU A 130 -5.92 22.75 -5.92
N LEU A 131 -6.05 22.43 -4.63
CA LEU A 131 -5.19 21.43 -3.96
C LEU A 131 -5.40 20.04 -4.56
N TRP A 132 -6.64 19.62 -4.75
CA TRP A 132 -6.97 18.32 -5.36
C TRP A 132 -6.52 18.24 -6.82
N GLN A 133 -6.74 19.30 -7.60
CA GLN A 133 -6.25 19.39 -8.98
C GLN A 133 -4.72 19.27 -9.04
N SER A 134 -4.01 19.94 -8.13
CA SER A 134 -2.55 19.85 -8.03
C SER A 134 -2.09 18.42 -7.72
N PHE A 135 -2.75 17.75 -6.78
CA PHE A 135 -2.42 16.37 -6.43
C PHE A 135 -2.73 15.38 -7.56
N ASN A 136 -3.94 15.43 -8.14
CA ASN A 136 -4.35 14.59 -9.25
C ASN A 136 -3.44 14.78 -10.48
N LYS A 137 -3.03 16.01 -10.78
CA LYS A 137 -2.11 16.30 -11.90
C LYS A 137 -0.77 15.59 -11.75
N VAL A 138 -0.25 15.51 -10.52
CA VAL A 138 1.01 14.82 -10.22
C VAL A 138 0.86 13.31 -10.36
N LEU A 139 -0.28 12.75 -9.92
CA LEU A 139 -0.57 11.33 -10.07
C LEU A 139 -0.75 10.92 -11.54
N HIS A 140 -1.40 11.76 -12.36
CA HIS A 140 -1.53 11.53 -13.80
C HIS A 140 -0.18 11.38 -14.48
N VAL A 141 0.84 12.16 -14.09
CA VAL A 141 2.20 12.01 -14.64
C VAL A 141 2.77 10.60 -14.42
N ALA A 142 2.55 10.01 -13.24
CA ALA A 142 2.99 8.64 -12.96
C ALA A 142 2.12 7.60 -13.68
N ARG A 143 0.81 7.87 -13.80
CA ARG A 143 -0.15 6.99 -14.49
C ARG A 143 0.13 6.92 -15.98
N ASP A 144 0.32 8.06 -16.64
CA ASP A 144 0.55 8.17 -18.08
C ASP A 144 1.86 7.47 -18.48
N ALA A 145 2.83 7.39 -17.55
CA ALA A 145 4.05 6.61 -17.73
C ALA A 145 3.87 5.10 -17.47
N GLY A 146 2.72 4.67 -16.94
CA GLY A 146 2.44 3.28 -16.58
C GLY A 146 3.06 2.84 -15.25
N ASN A 147 3.51 3.78 -14.42
CA ASN A 147 4.22 3.51 -13.16
C ASN A 147 3.40 3.84 -11.90
N LEU A 148 2.16 4.32 -12.02
CA LEU A 148 1.30 4.52 -10.85
C LEU A 148 0.74 3.18 -10.35
N GLY A 149 0.98 2.87 -9.08
CA GLY A 149 0.37 1.74 -8.38
C GLY A 149 -0.94 2.13 -7.68
N VAL A 150 -0.84 2.46 -6.40
CA VAL A 150 -1.99 2.72 -5.51
C VAL A 150 -1.80 4.05 -4.79
N VAL A 151 -2.89 4.78 -4.54
CA VAL A 151 -2.89 5.98 -3.70
C VAL A 151 -3.38 5.63 -2.30
N VAL A 152 -2.50 5.75 -1.30
CA VAL A 152 -2.73 5.30 0.08
C VAL A 152 -3.16 6.46 0.96
N PHE A 153 -4.35 6.37 1.52
CA PHE A 153 -4.90 7.33 2.49
C PHE A 153 -4.80 6.74 3.90
N GLN A 154 -3.85 7.23 4.70
CA GLN A 154 -3.70 6.83 6.08
C GLN A 154 -4.42 7.80 7.02
N PHE A 155 -5.44 7.32 7.74
CA PHE A 155 -6.20 8.08 8.73
C PHE A 155 -5.69 7.78 10.15
N HIS A 156 -5.39 8.84 10.90
CA HIS A 156 -4.74 8.75 12.21
C HIS A 156 -5.68 8.20 13.31
N LEU A 157 -5.12 7.96 14.50
CA LEU A 157 -5.80 7.35 15.66
C LEU A 157 -7.03 8.12 16.17
N SER A 158 -7.08 9.43 15.96
CA SER A 158 -8.22 10.28 16.30
C SER A 158 -9.38 10.18 15.31
N PHE A 159 -9.15 9.57 14.14
CA PHE A 159 -10.17 9.38 13.11
C PHE A 159 -11.06 8.19 13.51
N LYS A 160 -12.08 8.43 14.33
CA LYS A 160 -13.02 7.42 14.83
C LYS A 160 -14.10 7.04 13.81
N PRO A 161 -14.75 5.85 13.94
CA PRO A 161 -15.82 5.40 13.05
C PRO A 161 -17.15 6.15 13.24
N THR A 162 -17.16 7.43 12.88
CA THR A 162 -18.33 8.30 12.89
C THR A 162 -18.88 8.52 11.49
N LYS A 163 -20.15 8.94 11.38
CA LYS A 163 -20.76 9.28 10.09
C LYS A 163 -20.06 10.44 9.38
N GLU A 164 -19.59 11.43 10.13
CA GLU A 164 -18.81 12.54 9.57
C GLU A 164 -17.49 12.05 8.96
N ASN A 165 -16.77 11.17 9.65
CA ASN A 165 -15.52 10.62 9.15
C ASN A 165 -15.74 9.65 7.99
N GLN A 166 -16.85 8.91 8.00
CA GLN A 166 -17.28 8.11 6.85
C GLN A 166 -17.50 9.00 5.60
N ALA A 167 -18.27 10.08 5.75
CA ALA A 167 -18.50 11.07 4.69
C ALA A 167 -17.21 11.76 4.23
N HIS A 168 -16.24 11.95 5.14
CA HIS A 168 -14.93 12.50 4.78
C HIS A 168 -14.11 11.55 3.91
N VAL A 169 -14.15 10.24 4.16
CA VAL A 169 -13.49 9.23 3.30
C VAL A 169 -14.16 9.20 1.92
N GLU A 170 -15.49 9.27 1.88
CA GLU A 170 -16.26 9.38 0.64
C GLU A 170 -15.89 10.63 -0.15
N TRP A 171 -15.79 11.79 0.52
CA TRP A 171 -15.32 13.03 -0.10
C TRP A 171 -13.90 12.90 -0.66
N CYS A 172 -12.97 12.27 0.05
CA CYS A 172 -11.62 12.01 -0.47
C CYS A 172 -11.66 11.10 -1.72
N ARG A 173 -12.55 10.10 -1.74
CA ARG A 173 -12.72 9.20 -2.89
C ARG A 173 -13.35 9.93 -4.08
N GLU A 174 -14.30 10.83 -3.86
CA GLU A 174 -14.92 11.62 -4.92
C GLU A 174 -13.93 12.62 -5.56
N ASN A 175 -13.03 13.20 -4.76
CA ASN A 175 -12.06 14.18 -5.26
C ASN A 175 -10.79 13.55 -5.88
N LEU A 176 -10.40 12.36 -5.42
CA LEU A 176 -9.35 11.60 -6.09
C LEU A 176 -9.90 11.09 -7.43
N ASP A 177 -9.20 11.38 -8.52
CA ASP A 177 -9.65 10.99 -9.86
C ASP A 177 -10.02 9.49 -9.90
N ALA A 178 -11.18 9.17 -10.47
CA ALA A 178 -11.77 7.84 -10.45
C ALA A 178 -10.91 6.77 -11.15
N CYS A 179 -9.97 7.21 -11.98
CA CYS A 179 -9.01 6.33 -12.63
C CYS A 179 -7.89 5.81 -11.71
N PHE A 180 -7.73 6.36 -10.50
CA PHE A 180 -6.71 5.96 -9.55
C PHE A 180 -7.26 5.00 -8.50
N SER A 181 -6.58 3.88 -8.31
CA SER A 181 -6.86 2.95 -7.21
C SER A 181 -6.52 3.60 -5.87
N MET A 182 -7.42 3.50 -4.91
CA MET A 182 -7.20 3.98 -3.54
C MET A 182 -7.22 2.86 -2.54
N ALA A 183 -6.31 2.96 -1.58
CA ALA A 183 -6.34 2.18 -0.37
C ALA A 183 -6.52 3.10 0.86
N ALA A 184 -7.33 2.68 1.82
CA ALA A 184 -7.53 3.37 3.08
C ALA A 184 -6.95 2.56 4.25
N GLU A 185 -6.04 3.17 5.01
CA GLU A 185 -5.50 2.63 6.25
C GLU A 185 -6.13 3.35 7.45
N PHE A 186 -6.81 2.61 8.32
CA PHE A 186 -7.35 3.13 9.57
C PHE A 186 -6.45 2.74 10.74
N ARG A 187 -5.71 3.72 11.28
CA ARG A 187 -4.88 3.50 12.49
C ARG A 187 -5.76 3.26 13.72
N CYS A 188 -6.95 3.87 13.77
CA CYS A 188 -7.92 3.58 14.82
C CYS A 188 -8.55 2.19 14.59
N ARG A 189 -8.20 1.22 15.44
CA ARG A 189 -8.72 -0.16 15.33
C ARG A 189 -10.22 -0.28 15.56
N ASP A 190 -10.87 0.74 16.12
CA ASP A 190 -12.33 0.79 16.20
C ASP A 190 -12.98 0.67 14.81
N TRP A 191 -12.32 0.98 13.70
CA TRP A 191 -12.90 0.75 12.36
C TRP A 191 -13.00 -0.72 11.95
N VAL A 192 -12.18 -1.59 12.54
CA VAL A 192 -11.94 -2.96 12.09
C VAL A 192 -12.06 -3.99 13.21
N LYS A 193 -12.59 -3.59 14.37
CA LYS A 193 -12.78 -4.45 15.52
C LYS A 193 -14.13 -5.17 15.46
N ASP A 194 -14.14 -6.47 15.78
CA ASP A 194 -15.34 -7.29 15.94
C ASP A 194 -16.31 -7.20 14.73
N GLU A 195 -17.62 -7.15 14.97
CA GLU A 195 -18.67 -7.07 13.95
C GLU A 195 -18.54 -5.85 13.03
N ARG A 196 -17.87 -4.79 13.49
CA ARG A 196 -17.71 -3.57 12.70
C ARG A 196 -16.83 -3.78 11.48
N LEU A 197 -15.88 -4.71 11.52
CA LEU A 197 -15.07 -5.07 10.34
C LEU A 197 -15.97 -5.41 9.14
N ILE A 198 -17.07 -6.14 9.36
CA ILE A 198 -18.02 -6.51 8.32
C ILE A 198 -18.68 -5.26 7.72
N SER A 199 -19.14 -4.35 8.58
CA SER A 199 -19.79 -3.11 8.15
C SER A 199 -18.84 -2.17 7.39
N THR A 200 -17.60 -2.02 7.88
CA THR A 200 -16.55 -1.22 7.24
C THR A 200 -16.16 -1.82 5.89
N THR A 201 -16.00 -3.14 5.82
CA THR A 201 -15.68 -3.86 4.57
C THR A 201 -16.76 -3.62 3.51
N LYS A 202 -18.04 -3.81 3.85
CA LYS A 202 -19.17 -3.58 2.93
C LYS A 202 -19.22 -2.13 2.43
N TRP A 203 -19.01 -1.18 3.33
CA TRP A 203 -18.97 0.23 2.99
C TRP A 203 -17.83 0.55 2.02
N LEU A 204 -16.60 0.11 2.31
CA LEU A 204 -15.46 0.36 1.42
C LEU A 204 -15.63 -0.30 0.05
N ILE A 205 -16.21 -1.50 -0.02
CA ILE A 205 -16.60 -2.15 -1.29
C ILE A 205 -17.55 -1.23 -2.08
N SER A 206 -18.56 -0.66 -1.43
CA SER A 206 -19.52 0.23 -2.11
C SER A 206 -18.88 1.52 -2.64
N CYS A 207 -17.77 1.94 -2.07
CA CYS A 207 -16.99 3.11 -2.50
C CYS A 207 -15.86 2.77 -3.49
N GLY A 208 -15.61 1.49 -3.78
CA GLY A 208 -14.45 1.05 -4.58
C GLY A 208 -13.10 1.34 -3.91
N ILE A 209 -13.04 1.27 -2.58
CA ILE A 209 -11.83 1.55 -1.79
C ILE A 209 -11.25 0.24 -1.24
N THR A 210 -9.95 0.04 -1.40
CA THR A 210 -9.24 -1.10 -0.80
C THR A 210 -8.92 -0.81 0.67
N LEU A 211 -9.30 -1.67 1.60
CA LEU A 211 -8.86 -1.64 2.99
C LEU A 211 -7.40 -2.10 3.08
N VAL A 212 -6.56 -1.29 3.72
CA VAL A 212 -5.18 -1.68 4.03
C VAL A 212 -5.18 -2.63 5.23
N ALA A 213 -4.58 -3.81 5.05
CA ALA A 213 -4.26 -4.73 6.13
C ALA A 213 -3.04 -4.21 6.88
N ALA A 214 -3.27 -3.37 7.89
CA ALA A 214 -2.21 -2.76 8.68
C ALA A 214 -1.78 -3.65 9.85
N ASP A 215 -0.47 -3.82 10.01
CA ASP A 215 0.15 -4.60 11.07
C ASP A 215 1.03 -3.73 11.95
N GLU A 216 0.59 -3.55 13.18
CA GLU A 216 1.08 -2.55 14.13
C GLU A 216 1.12 -3.15 15.53
N LEU A 217 1.99 -2.60 16.35
CA LEU A 217 2.02 -2.93 17.77
C LEU A 217 1.06 -2.02 18.54
N GLN A 218 0.45 -2.56 19.58
CA GLN A 218 -0.50 -1.85 20.41
C GLN A 218 0.12 -0.56 20.98
N HIS A 219 1.32 -0.64 21.56
CA HIS A 219 2.01 0.52 22.14
C HIS A 219 2.35 1.60 21.10
N GLU A 220 2.63 1.23 19.84
CA GLU A 220 2.84 2.17 18.74
C GLU A 220 1.62 3.07 18.54
N THR A 221 0.42 2.52 18.72
CA THR A 221 -0.85 3.25 18.55
C THR A 221 -1.28 4.05 19.78
N PHE A 222 -0.59 3.92 20.91
CA PHE A 222 -0.92 4.62 22.15
C PHE A 222 0.05 5.76 22.49
N GLN A 223 1.22 5.81 21.86
CA GLN A 223 2.19 6.88 22.07
C GLN A 223 1.76 8.15 21.34
N LYS A 224 1.45 9.20 22.10
CA LYS A 224 0.92 10.48 21.60
C LYS A 224 1.98 11.35 20.91
N ASP A 225 3.24 11.15 21.24
CA ASP A 225 4.37 12.03 20.91
C ASP A 225 5.16 11.59 19.67
N ARG A 226 4.82 10.43 19.06
CA ARG A 226 5.61 9.82 17.97
C ARG A 226 7.08 9.56 18.32
N GLU A 227 7.49 9.76 19.59
CA GLU A 227 8.88 9.62 20.00
C GLU A 227 9.33 8.16 20.00
N GLN A 228 8.39 7.21 19.85
CA GLN A 228 8.70 5.79 19.73
C GLN A 228 9.59 5.33 20.89
N THR A 229 9.25 5.75 22.11
CA THR A 229 10.02 5.55 23.36
C THR A 229 10.19 4.07 23.75
N GLY A 230 9.82 3.16 22.87
CA GLY A 230 9.92 1.71 23.03
C GLY A 230 8.70 1.13 23.70
N LEU A 231 8.78 -0.17 23.97
CA LEU A 231 7.81 -0.86 24.81
C LEU A 231 8.10 -0.47 26.28
N PRO A 232 7.09 -0.04 27.07
CA PRO A 232 7.31 0.24 28.48
C PRO A 232 7.88 -0.98 29.23
N GLN A 233 8.77 -0.74 30.20
CA GLN A 233 9.42 -1.80 30.96
C GLN A 233 8.37 -2.75 31.59
N GLY A 234 8.53 -4.06 31.37
CA GLY A 234 7.63 -5.09 31.88
C GLY A 234 6.38 -5.36 31.04
N GLN A 235 6.15 -4.63 29.94
CA GLN A 235 5.07 -4.96 29.00
C GLN A 235 5.54 -5.98 27.95
N SER A 236 4.57 -6.68 27.36
CA SER A 236 4.79 -7.60 26.23
C SER A 236 4.29 -6.99 24.92
N LYS A 237 4.89 -7.39 23.80
CA LYS A 237 4.45 -6.93 22.48
C LYS A 237 3.05 -7.47 22.19
N VAL A 238 2.11 -6.56 22.02
CA VAL A 238 0.75 -6.92 21.59
C VAL A 238 0.58 -6.49 20.15
N ILE A 239 0.37 -7.46 19.27
CA ILE A 239 0.09 -7.22 17.85
C ILE A 239 -1.39 -6.87 17.74
N LEU A 240 -1.70 -5.73 17.13
CA LEU A 240 -3.09 -5.38 16.88
C LEU A 240 -3.69 -6.27 15.80
N PRO A 241 -4.99 -6.59 15.86
CA PRO A 241 -5.65 -7.38 14.83
C PRO A 241 -5.42 -6.77 13.44
N VAL A 242 -4.94 -7.61 12.52
CA VAL A 242 -4.76 -7.24 11.12
C VAL A 242 -6.09 -7.45 10.41
N ALA A 243 -6.64 -6.39 9.82
CA ALA A 243 -7.90 -6.44 9.09
C ALA A 243 -7.72 -7.17 7.74
N TRP A 244 -7.82 -8.50 7.76
CA TRP A 244 -7.63 -9.36 6.59
C TRP A 244 -8.93 -9.53 5.79
N ALA A 245 -9.39 -8.46 5.14
CA ALA A 245 -10.65 -8.42 4.39
C ALA A 245 -10.44 -8.01 2.93
N LEU A 246 -11.05 -8.74 2.00
CA LEU A 246 -11.06 -8.39 0.58
C LEU A 246 -12.15 -7.35 0.31
N THR A 247 -11.73 -6.14 -0.06
CA THR A 247 -12.62 -5.02 -0.42
C THR A 247 -12.54 -4.67 -1.90
N ASN A 248 -11.50 -5.16 -2.59
CA ASN A 248 -11.29 -5.01 -4.02
C ASN A 248 -10.69 -6.31 -4.57
N PRO A 249 -11.29 -6.96 -5.59
CA PRO A 249 -10.74 -8.18 -6.17
C PRO A 249 -9.48 -7.94 -7.02
N ASP A 250 -9.19 -6.69 -7.41
CA ASP A 250 -8.08 -6.37 -8.31
C ASP A 250 -6.74 -6.28 -7.57
N PHE A 251 -6.72 -6.08 -6.26
CA PHE A 251 -5.50 -6.16 -5.44
C PHE A 251 -5.81 -6.18 -3.94
N MET A 252 -4.85 -6.68 -3.15
CA MET A 252 -4.78 -6.43 -1.70
C MET A 252 -3.59 -5.52 -1.38
N TYR A 253 -3.68 -4.79 -0.27
CA TYR A 253 -2.62 -3.90 0.19
C TYR A 253 -2.32 -4.15 1.67
N VAL A 254 -1.07 -4.46 1.99
CA VAL A 254 -0.58 -4.77 3.34
C VAL A 254 0.47 -3.73 3.72
N ARG A 255 0.40 -3.21 4.94
CA ARG A 255 1.43 -2.31 5.50
C ARG A 255 1.88 -2.83 6.86
N VAL A 256 3.17 -3.10 7.01
CA VAL A 256 3.76 -3.59 8.26
C VAL A 256 4.58 -2.47 8.90
N HIS A 257 4.18 -2.00 10.09
CA HIS A 257 4.85 -0.90 10.80
C HIS A 257 5.78 -1.39 11.92
N ARG A 258 5.31 -2.32 12.78
CA ARG A 258 6.05 -3.02 13.86
C ARG A 258 7.18 -2.23 14.53
N ARG A 259 6.84 -1.13 15.21
CA ARG A 259 7.82 -0.18 15.77
C ARG A 259 8.06 -0.35 17.26
N GLU A 260 9.31 -0.57 17.66
CA GLU A 260 9.76 -0.58 19.05
C GLU A 260 11.15 0.06 19.17
N GLY A 261 11.24 1.33 19.59
CA GLY A 261 12.52 2.03 19.71
C GLY A 261 13.25 2.08 18.36
N CYS A 262 14.36 1.35 18.22
CA CYS A 262 15.08 1.15 16.95
C CYS A 262 14.90 -0.26 16.36
N GLN A 263 14.20 -1.15 17.07
CA GLN A 263 13.92 -2.50 16.61
C GLN A 263 12.66 -2.53 15.74
N ARG A 264 12.82 -3.08 14.54
CA ARG A 264 11.79 -3.25 13.50
C ARG A 264 11.88 -4.60 12.80
N LEU A 265 12.86 -5.43 13.16
CA LEU A 265 12.99 -6.79 12.64
C LEU A 265 11.86 -7.67 13.17
N LEU A 266 11.24 -8.41 12.26
CA LEU A 266 10.32 -9.48 12.63
C LEU A 266 11.13 -10.75 12.93
N SER A 267 10.69 -11.49 13.94
CA SER A 267 11.22 -12.82 14.24
C SER A 267 10.86 -13.84 13.15
N GLU A 268 11.58 -14.97 13.12
CA GLU A 268 11.28 -16.09 12.22
C GLU A 268 9.84 -16.58 12.36
N THR A 269 9.33 -16.63 13.59
CA THR A 269 7.93 -17.00 13.89
C THR A 269 6.95 -15.99 13.30
N GLU A 270 7.19 -14.69 13.46
CA GLU A 270 6.32 -13.64 12.90
C GLU A 270 6.32 -13.66 11.36
N LEU A 271 7.47 -13.90 10.73
CA LEU A 271 7.59 -14.07 9.29
C LEU A 271 6.86 -15.33 8.81
N LEU A 272 6.94 -16.43 9.55
CA LEU A 272 6.19 -17.65 9.26
C LEU A 272 4.68 -17.44 9.40
N CYS A 273 4.22 -16.71 10.41
CA CYS A 273 2.81 -16.35 10.55
C CYS A 273 2.31 -15.55 9.33
N TRP A 274 3.12 -14.63 8.82
CA TRP A 274 2.79 -13.90 7.59
C TRP A 274 2.77 -14.79 6.35
N ALA A 275 3.76 -15.66 6.18
CA ALA A 275 3.81 -16.61 5.07
C ALA A 275 2.58 -17.54 5.10
N THR A 276 2.23 -18.09 6.26
CA THR A 276 1.04 -18.93 6.44
C THR A 276 -0.24 -18.18 6.08
N ARG A 277 -0.39 -16.92 6.54
CA ARG A 277 -1.55 -16.09 6.17
C ARG A 277 -1.65 -15.90 4.66
N LEU A 278 -0.55 -15.58 4.00
CA LEU A 278 -0.51 -15.36 2.55
C LEU A 278 -0.79 -16.65 1.77
N LEU A 279 -0.22 -17.78 2.18
CA LEU A 279 -0.36 -19.05 1.47
C LEU A 279 -1.70 -19.75 1.72
N ALA A 280 -2.21 -19.70 2.95
CA ALA A 280 -3.38 -20.49 3.37
C ALA A 280 -4.67 -19.66 3.50
N GLU A 281 -4.58 -18.35 3.74
CA GLU A 281 -5.74 -17.51 4.07
C GLU A 281 -6.09 -16.49 2.99
N LEU A 282 -5.49 -16.61 1.80
CA LEU A 282 -5.82 -15.72 0.69
C LEU A 282 -7.29 -15.89 0.23
N PRO A 283 -8.06 -14.79 0.11
CA PRO A 283 -9.40 -14.82 -0.47
C PRO A 283 -9.40 -15.45 -1.87
N LYS A 284 -10.38 -16.30 -2.17
CA LYS A 284 -10.47 -16.99 -3.47
C LYS A 284 -10.82 -16.02 -4.61
N GLU A 285 -11.51 -14.94 -4.27
CA GLU A 285 -12.03 -13.92 -5.16
C GLU A 285 -10.95 -12.91 -5.58
N LEU A 286 -9.78 -12.90 -4.92
CA LEU A 286 -8.65 -12.06 -5.31
C LEU A 286 -8.09 -12.50 -6.67
N LYS A 287 -8.03 -11.57 -7.62
CA LYS A 287 -7.54 -11.79 -8.99
C LYS A 287 -6.15 -11.19 -9.20
N GLY A 288 -5.89 -10.01 -8.65
CA GLY A 288 -4.62 -9.33 -8.87
C GLY A 288 -3.61 -9.49 -7.75
N PRO A 289 -2.60 -8.61 -7.67
CA PRO A 289 -1.46 -8.76 -6.78
C PRO A 289 -1.79 -8.46 -5.32
N ILE A 290 -0.89 -8.87 -4.44
CA ILE A 290 -0.79 -8.40 -3.05
C ILE A 290 0.39 -7.45 -2.98
N TYR A 291 0.13 -6.17 -2.77
CA TYR A 291 1.19 -5.20 -2.47
C TYR A 291 1.53 -5.29 -0.99
N PHE A 292 2.76 -5.64 -0.67
CA PHE A 292 3.22 -5.86 0.71
C PHE A 292 4.31 -4.85 1.05
N MET A 293 3.94 -3.82 1.80
CA MET A 293 4.80 -2.67 2.05
C MET A 293 5.38 -2.71 3.45
N TRP A 294 6.70 -2.71 3.53
CA TRP A 294 7.46 -2.65 4.76
C TRP A 294 7.62 -1.20 5.21
N GLY A 295 6.81 -0.78 6.18
CA GLY A 295 6.93 0.48 6.93
C GLY A 295 7.71 0.33 8.24
N THR A 296 8.55 -0.71 8.32
CA THR A 296 9.47 -1.05 9.40
C THR A 296 10.76 -0.25 9.28
N ASP A 297 10.66 1.06 9.09
CA ASP A 297 11.79 1.93 8.74
C ASP A 297 12.74 2.12 9.93
N TRP A 298 13.92 1.50 9.83
CA TRP A 298 15.12 1.77 10.62
C TRP A 298 16.29 1.03 9.96
N GLU A 299 17.33 1.76 9.55
CA GLU A 299 18.45 1.21 8.77
C GLU A 299 17.95 0.36 7.58
N ASP A 300 18.50 -0.85 7.39
CA ASP A 300 18.15 -1.81 6.35
C ASP A 300 17.13 -2.86 6.78
N GLN A 301 16.56 -2.74 7.99
CA GLN A 301 15.61 -3.71 8.53
C GLN A 301 14.39 -4.01 7.65
N PRO A 302 13.77 -3.07 6.90
CA PRO A 302 12.69 -3.43 5.98
C PRO A 302 13.18 -4.35 4.84
N ILE A 303 14.44 -4.21 4.41
CA ILE A 303 15.05 -5.09 3.39
C ILE A 303 15.32 -6.48 3.97
N VAL A 304 15.78 -6.57 5.22
CA VAL A 304 16.00 -7.85 5.92
C VAL A 304 14.68 -8.59 6.08
N ASN A 305 13.63 -7.91 6.55
CA ASN A 305 12.30 -8.46 6.69
C ASN A 305 11.73 -8.96 5.35
N ALA A 306 11.88 -8.16 4.28
CA ALA A 306 11.44 -8.54 2.95
C ALA A 306 12.12 -9.83 2.45
N LYS A 307 13.46 -9.93 2.60
CA LYS A 307 14.20 -11.14 2.25
C LYS A 307 13.72 -12.35 3.05
N GLY A 308 13.52 -12.19 4.36
CA GLY A 308 13.05 -13.23 5.25
C GLY A 308 11.66 -13.76 4.88
N LEU A 309 10.71 -12.87 4.56
CA LEU A 309 9.38 -13.29 4.09
C LEU A 309 9.44 -13.92 2.70
N ASN A 310 10.20 -13.32 1.77
CA ASN A 310 10.32 -13.82 0.39
C ASN A 310 10.82 -15.27 0.34
N ALA A 311 11.79 -15.62 1.19
CA ALA A 311 12.29 -17.00 1.31
C ALA A 311 11.23 -18.02 1.74
N LYS A 312 10.13 -17.58 2.36
CA LYS A 312 9.04 -18.45 2.86
C LYS A 312 7.83 -18.52 1.92
N LEU A 313 7.79 -17.74 0.85
CA LEU A 313 6.63 -17.63 -0.04
C LEU A 313 6.70 -18.49 -1.30
N ALA A 314 7.82 -19.20 -1.53
CA ALA A 314 8.03 -20.06 -2.70
C ALA A 314 7.61 -19.36 -4.02
N ASP A 315 6.70 -19.95 -4.79
CA ASP A 315 6.24 -19.41 -6.08
C ASP A 315 5.33 -18.19 -5.92
N MET A 316 4.73 -17.95 -4.75
CA MET A 316 3.86 -16.81 -4.51
C MET A 316 4.64 -15.47 -4.45
N ALA A 317 5.94 -15.52 -4.14
CA ALA A 317 6.82 -14.36 -4.25
C ALA A 317 6.93 -13.89 -5.72
N PHE A 318 6.79 -12.59 -5.96
CA PHE A 318 6.97 -12.04 -7.30
C PHE A 318 8.45 -12.00 -7.68
N ASP A 319 8.83 -12.72 -8.73
CA ASP A 319 10.21 -12.73 -9.24
C ASP A 319 10.51 -11.48 -10.07
N TRP A 320 10.82 -10.41 -9.36
CA TRP A 320 11.17 -9.13 -9.98
C TRP A 320 12.46 -9.20 -10.79
N LYS A 321 13.45 -10.00 -10.37
CA LYS A 321 14.72 -10.13 -11.09
C LYS A 321 14.53 -10.78 -12.45
N ALA A 322 13.70 -11.82 -12.55
CA ALA A 322 13.35 -12.42 -13.83
C ALA A 322 12.67 -11.41 -14.76
N VAL A 323 11.75 -10.58 -14.25
CA VAL A 323 11.10 -9.52 -15.05
C VAL A 323 12.12 -8.49 -15.53
N GLN A 324 13.08 -8.09 -14.69
CA GLN A 324 14.13 -7.16 -15.08
C GLN A 324 15.05 -7.74 -16.17
N GLN A 325 15.41 -9.02 -16.08
CA GLN A 325 16.21 -9.68 -17.11
C GLN A 325 15.47 -9.76 -18.46
N LEU A 326 14.15 -9.99 -18.43
CA LEU A 326 13.32 -10.03 -19.64
C LEU A 326 13.08 -8.66 -20.27
N THR A 327 13.12 -7.59 -19.47
CA THR A 327 12.87 -6.21 -19.90
C THR A 327 14.14 -5.38 -20.12
N ALA A 328 15.30 -5.93 -19.75
CA ALA A 328 16.59 -5.31 -19.99
C ALA A 328 16.80 -5.08 -21.49
N PRO A 329 17.34 -3.92 -21.91
CA PRO A 329 17.75 -3.71 -23.29
C PRO A 329 18.76 -4.79 -23.66
N LYS A 330 18.43 -5.63 -24.66
CA LYS A 330 19.37 -6.60 -25.20
C LYS A 330 20.58 -5.85 -25.74
N SER A 331 21.78 -6.38 -25.49
CA SER A 331 23.00 -5.78 -26.04
C SER A 331 22.92 -5.72 -27.57
N VAL A 332 23.71 -4.83 -28.19
CA VAL A 332 23.81 -4.77 -29.67
C VAL A 332 24.22 -6.14 -30.23
N LEU A 333 25.08 -6.86 -29.52
CA LEU A 333 25.51 -8.22 -29.88
C LEU A 333 24.38 -9.23 -29.77
N GLU A 334 23.61 -9.26 -28.67
CA GLU A 334 22.45 -10.15 -28.57
C GLU A 334 21.37 -9.84 -29.61
N THR A 335 21.15 -8.56 -29.89
CA THR A 335 20.21 -8.12 -30.93
C THR A 335 20.68 -8.60 -32.31
N TYR A 336 21.99 -8.48 -32.58
CA TYR A 336 22.61 -8.98 -33.80
C TYR A 336 22.50 -10.51 -33.91
N PHE A 337 22.82 -11.27 -32.86
CA PHE A 337 22.71 -12.74 -32.88
C PHE A 337 21.26 -13.21 -33.07
N LEU A 338 20.28 -12.58 -32.43
CA LEU A 338 18.87 -12.88 -32.65
C LEU A 338 18.41 -12.56 -34.08
N SER A 339 18.98 -11.51 -34.69
CA SER A 339 18.73 -11.19 -36.10
C SER A 339 19.36 -12.21 -37.07
N LEU A 340 20.43 -12.89 -36.67
CA LEU A 340 21.04 -13.96 -37.46
C LEU A 340 20.26 -15.28 -37.36
N VAL A 341 19.76 -15.61 -36.16
CA VAL A 341 18.92 -16.80 -35.94
C VAL A 341 17.61 -16.69 -36.71
N SER A 342 16.93 -15.53 -36.66
CA SER A 342 15.71 -15.30 -37.43
C SER A 342 15.92 -15.34 -38.95
N LYS A 343 17.10 -14.90 -39.45
CA LYS A 343 17.47 -15.04 -40.87
C LYS A 343 17.79 -16.47 -41.30
N SER A 344 18.18 -17.34 -40.36
CA SER A 344 18.43 -18.76 -40.64
C SER A 344 17.14 -19.59 -40.69
N GLU A 345 16.06 -19.14 -40.07
CA GLU A 345 14.76 -19.84 -40.10
C GLU A 345 13.93 -19.55 -41.37
N GLU A 346 14.22 -18.45 -42.08
CA GLU A 346 13.62 -18.14 -43.39
C GLU A 346 14.43 -18.74 -44.57
N GLY A 347 15.59 -19.34 -44.30
CA GLY A 347 16.53 -19.82 -45.32
C GLY A 347 16.87 -21.29 -45.19
N THR A 348 16.18 -22.11 -45.98
CA THR A 348 16.54 -23.47 -46.42
C THR A 348 16.34 -24.64 -45.44
N GLY A 349 15.55 -25.62 -45.91
CA GLY A 349 15.59 -26.98 -45.41
C GLY A 349 16.75 -27.80 -45.97
N VAL A 350 16.89 -28.98 -45.36
CA VAL A 350 17.55 -30.21 -45.83
C VAL A 350 19.03 -30.46 -45.40
N VAL A 351 19.16 -31.48 -44.51
CA VAL A 351 20.29 -32.45 -44.26
C VAL A 351 21.45 -31.95 -43.36
N SER A 352 22.01 -32.69 -42.38
CA SER A 352 22.01 -34.11 -42.00
C SER A 352 22.19 -34.28 -40.47
N LYS A 353 21.68 -35.40 -39.94
CA LYS A 353 22.08 -36.04 -38.67
C LYS A 353 23.59 -36.30 -38.62
N HIS A 354 24.19 -36.14 -37.44
CA HIS A 354 25.19 -37.07 -36.86
C HIS A 354 25.09 -37.01 -35.33
N ALA A 355 25.16 -38.19 -34.70
CA ALA A 355 24.93 -38.47 -33.29
C ALA A 355 26.25 -38.73 -32.55
N CYS A 356 26.29 -38.45 -31.23
CA CYS A 356 27.04 -39.14 -30.17
C CYS A 356 26.78 -38.34 -28.86
N GLY A 357 26.45 -38.86 -27.67
CA GLY A 357 26.35 -40.19 -27.09
C GLY A 357 26.53 -40.02 -25.56
N THR A 358 25.75 -40.77 -24.77
CA THR A 358 25.96 -41.15 -23.34
C THR A 358 26.01 -40.02 -22.28
N GLU A 359 25.41 -40.10 -21.08
CA GLU A 359 24.94 -41.23 -20.27
C GLU A 359 24.00 -40.76 -19.14
N ARG A 360 23.15 -41.68 -18.65
CA ARG A 360 22.26 -41.55 -17.50
C ARG A 360 22.99 -41.84 -16.18
N SER A 361 22.58 -41.21 -15.08
CA SER A 361 22.46 -41.92 -13.81
C SER A 361 21.32 -41.37 -12.95
N ASN A 362 20.37 -42.28 -12.67
CA ASN A 362 19.36 -42.17 -11.63
C ASN A 362 20.02 -42.34 -10.27
N LEU A 363 19.51 -41.68 -9.22
CA LEU A 363 19.36 -42.27 -7.89
C LEU A 363 18.14 -41.66 -7.20
N ARG A 364 17.32 -42.54 -6.62
CA ARG A 364 16.03 -42.33 -5.95
C ARG A 364 16.18 -42.58 -4.45
N ASN A 365 15.12 -42.19 -3.74
CA ASN A 365 14.62 -42.60 -2.42
C ASN A 365 15.17 -41.83 -1.22
N ASP A 366 14.32 -41.03 -0.54
CA ASP A 366 13.23 -41.38 0.40
C ASP A 366 13.81 -41.67 1.79
N GLU A 367 13.47 -40.82 2.76
CA GLU A 367 13.10 -41.30 4.10
C GLU A 367 12.32 -40.22 4.86
N ARG A 368 11.06 -40.58 5.14
CA ARG A 368 10.17 -39.93 6.10
C ARG A 368 10.59 -40.37 7.50
N LEU A 369 10.66 -39.44 8.44
CA LEU A 369 10.62 -39.77 9.87
C LEU A 369 9.65 -38.83 10.58
N SER A 370 8.60 -39.46 11.09
CA SER A 370 7.62 -38.92 12.03
C SER A 370 8.20 -38.83 13.43
N CYS A 371 7.84 -37.81 14.20
CA CYS A 371 7.40 -38.01 15.57
C CYS A 371 6.65 -36.79 16.10
N CYS A 372 5.44 -37.05 16.61
CA CYS A 372 4.64 -36.14 17.41
C CYS A 372 5.26 -36.00 18.82
N GLN A 373 5.13 -34.84 19.46
CA GLN A 373 4.29 -34.64 20.67
C GLN A 373 4.55 -33.30 21.36
N THR A 374 3.44 -32.54 21.48
CA THR A 374 2.95 -31.74 22.61
C THR A 374 3.85 -30.68 23.26
N THR A 375 3.41 -29.42 23.14
CA THR A 375 3.10 -28.53 24.28
C THR A 375 2.02 -27.53 23.83
N GLU A 376 1.06 -27.27 24.70
CA GLU A 376 -0.18 -26.53 24.43
C GLU A 376 0.09 -25.02 24.26
N ASP A 377 -0.48 -24.43 23.21
CA ASP A 377 -0.24 -23.04 22.78
C ASP A 377 -1.57 -22.24 22.81
N PRO A 378 -1.67 -21.09 23.51
CA PRO A 378 -2.91 -20.30 23.66
C PRO A 378 -3.43 -19.59 22.38
N VAL A 379 -2.87 -19.88 21.20
CA VAL A 379 -3.20 -19.22 19.93
C VAL A 379 -4.49 -19.76 19.26
N MET A 380 -4.96 -20.94 19.63
CA MET A 380 -6.16 -21.56 19.01
C MET A 380 -7.49 -20.90 19.39
N ALA A 381 -7.54 -20.12 20.48
CA ALA A 381 -8.77 -19.47 20.94
C ALA A 381 -9.19 -18.29 20.04
N ILE A 382 -8.24 -17.64 19.36
CA ILE A 382 -8.52 -16.51 18.45
C ILE A 382 -9.01 -17.02 17.07
N MET A 383 -8.62 -18.23 16.68
CA MET A 383 -8.97 -18.82 15.37
C MET A 383 -10.44 -19.25 15.26
N ALA A 384 -11.10 -19.59 16.37
CA ALA A 384 -12.50 -20.02 16.38
C ALA A 384 -13.50 -18.85 16.17
N SER A 385 -13.16 -17.65 16.62
CA SER A 385 -14.04 -16.46 16.52
C SER A 385 -14.12 -15.92 15.08
N ASN A 386 -12.99 -15.92 14.34
CA ASN A 386 -12.93 -15.39 12.98
C ASN A 386 -13.57 -16.29 11.91
N LYS A 387 -13.72 -17.59 12.18
CA LYS A 387 -14.34 -18.53 11.23
C LYS A 387 -15.85 -18.29 11.09
N LYS A 388 -16.53 -17.91 12.18
CA LYS A 388 -17.98 -17.68 12.22
C LYS A 388 -18.40 -16.41 11.47
N HIS A 389 -17.57 -15.37 11.48
CA HIS A 389 -17.84 -14.12 10.74
C HIS A 389 -17.60 -14.23 9.22
N ARG A 390 -16.92 -15.29 8.76
CA ARG A 390 -16.53 -15.51 7.35
C ARG A 390 -17.67 -16.05 6.48
N GLU A 391 -18.58 -16.81 7.07
CA GLU A 391 -19.72 -17.41 6.33
C GLU A 391 -20.77 -16.35 5.96
N ASP A 392 -20.96 -15.33 6.79
CA ASP A 392 -21.94 -14.25 6.56
C ASP A 392 -21.50 -13.22 5.50
N ALA A 393 -20.19 -13.06 5.27
CA ALA A 393 -19.66 -12.10 4.29
C ALA A 393 -19.65 -12.65 2.85
N SER A 394 -19.39 -13.95 2.69
CA SER A 394 -19.35 -14.64 1.38
C SER A 394 -20.73 -14.68 0.70
N ALA A 395 -21.81 -14.80 1.49
CA ALA A 395 -23.18 -14.89 0.99
C ALA A 395 -23.70 -13.60 0.31
N LEU A 396 -23.04 -12.45 0.47
CA LEU A 396 -23.54 -11.16 0.01
C LEU A 396 -23.01 -10.70 -1.36
N LEU A 397 -21.95 -11.34 -1.87
CA LEU A 397 -21.41 -11.04 -3.20
C LEU A 397 -22.29 -11.60 -4.35
N SER A 398 -23.29 -12.41 -4.04
CA SER A 398 -24.16 -13.06 -5.03
C SER A 398 -25.46 -12.31 -5.38
N SER A 399 -25.80 -11.19 -4.73
CA SER A 399 -27.16 -10.60 -4.84
C SER A 399 -27.28 -9.12 -5.24
N ALA A 400 -26.20 -8.41 -5.58
CA ALA A 400 -26.30 -6.99 -5.96
C ALA A 400 -26.71 -6.77 -7.44
N LYS A 401 -28.02 -6.85 -7.74
CA LYS A 401 -28.61 -6.23 -8.95
C LYS A 401 -28.93 -4.75 -8.67
N LYS A 402 -28.44 -3.85 -9.54
CA LYS A 402 -28.71 -2.39 -9.51
C LYS A 402 -30.23 -2.08 -9.62
N PRO A 403 -30.78 -1.13 -8.83
CA PRO A 403 -32.01 -0.46 -9.21
C PRO A 403 -31.74 0.90 -9.86
N LYS A 404 -32.53 1.21 -10.89
CA LYS A 404 -32.63 2.51 -11.57
C LYS A 404 -33.51 3.45 -10.72
N CYS A 405 -33.05 4.66 -10.44
CA CYS A 405 -33.86 5.74 -9.87
C CYS A 405 -34.50 6.59 -10.97
N ALA A 406 -35.81 6.81 -10.89
CA ALA A 406 -36.51 7.86 -11.63
C ALA A 406 -37.63 8.48 -10.77
N GLY A 407 -37.57 9.81 -10.60
CA GLY A 407 -38.73 10.68 -10.80
C GLY A 407 -39.64 11.11 -9.62
N LYS A 408 -39.34 12.30 -9.07
CA LYS A 408 -40.24 13.43 -8.71
C LYS A 408 -41.38 13.25 -7.68
N GLN A 409 -41.39 14.10 -6.65
CA GLN A 409 -42.41 15.14 -6.37
C GLN A 409 -41.99 16.11 -5.24
N LYS A 410 -42.41 17.40 -5.33
CA LYS A 410 -42.16 18.51 -4.39
C LYS A 410 -43.34 18.69 -3.39
N PRO A 411 -43.47 19.80 -2.61
CA PRO A 411 -43.22 19.85 -1.17
C PRO A 411 -44.50 20.14 -0.35
N ILE A 412 -44.46 19.92 0.97
CA ILE A 412 -45.50 20.43 1.88
C ILE A 412 -44.86 21.28 2.97
N SER A 413 -45.36 22.50 3.07
CA SER A 413 -45.09 23.52 4.08
C SER A 413 -45.67 23.14 5.45
N CYS A 414 -44.97 23.45 6.53
CA CYS A 414 -45.65 23.80 7.78
C CYS A 414 -44.81 24.79 8.61
N THR A 415 -45.42 25.95 8.85
CA THR A 415 -45.00 27.02 9.74
C THR A 415 -45.24 26.67 11.21
N ARG A 416 -44.32 27.02 12.11
CA ARG A 416 -44.61 27.88 13.29
C ARG A 416 -43.35 28.26 14.08
N LYS A 417 -43.34 29.54 14.47
CA LYS A 417 -42.50 30.25 15.46
C LYS A 417 -42.61 29.55 16.84
N THR A 418 -41.67 29.63 17.78
CA THR A 418 -41.21 30.84 18.52
C THR A 418 -39.98 30.54 19.41
N SER A 419 -39.13 31.57 19.61
CA SER A 419 -38.26 31.95 20.76
C SER A 419 -37.86 30.88 21.81
N SER A 420 -36.62 30.81 22.30
CA SER A 420 -35.94 31.89 23.04
C SER A 420 -34.46 31.59 23.34
N SER A 421 -33.67 32.66 23.33
CA SER A 421 -32.42 32.98 24.03
C SER A 421 -31.79 31.96 25.00
N ILE A 422 -30.46 31.82 24.97
CA ILE A 422 -29.57 31.91 26.15
C ILE A 422 -28.11 32.17 25.74
N THR A 423 -27.48 32.95 26.62
CA THR A 423 -26.24 33.70 26.64
C THR A 423 -24.95 32.86 26.60
N ALA A 424 -23.90 33.50 26.08
CA ALA A 424 -22.49 33.12 26.13
C ALA A 424 -21.91 33.07 27.56
N TYR A 425 -20.93 32.21 27.83
CA TYR A 425 -19.83 32.42 28.79
C TYR A 425 -18.72 31.34 28.60
N PHE A 426 -17.56 31.62 29.19
CA PHE A 426 -16.25 30.93 29.20
C PHE A 426 -15.25 31.51 28.17
N GLY A 427 -14.28 32.35 28.55
CA GLY A 427 -13.66 32.58 29.87
C GLY A 427 -12.35 31.81 29.95
N ARG A 428 -11.25 32.57 29.91
CA ARG A 428 -9.85 32.15 30.04
C ARG A 428 -9.58 31.46 31.38
N SER A 429 -8.77 30.41 31.35
CA SER A 429 -7.75 30.07 32.35
C SER A 429 -6.82 29.04 31.76
#